data_AF-A0A814TD96-F1
#
_entry.id   AF-A0A814TD96-F1
#
_cell.length_a   1.000
_cell.length_b   1.000
_cell.length_c   1.000
_cell.angle_alpha   90.00
_cell.angle_beta   90.00
_cell.angle_gamma   90.00
#
_symmetry.space_group_name_H-M   'P 1'
#
loop_
_entity.id
_entity.type
_entity.pdbx_description
1 polymer ?
#
loop_
_entity_poly.entity_id
_entity_poly.type
_entity_poly.pdbx_seq_one_letter_code
_entity_poly.pdbx_strand_id
1 'polypeptide(L)'
;MSKDDAASAYVPPQLLDLTIDNITANTKLVNGPSADPRLKFLIEKLVDHLHDYVRETQITNEEWMVGLHCLTRCGQMCTDIRQEFILLSDVLGLTVLVDALSNPKPPAATESTVLGPFHTNDAPDVANGDSIASPGKGERCLVIATVNDTDEKPIEGAKIDVWETDGHGHYDIEYDERHRPDMRGILTSNKHGEFYFKCVRPVSYSVPTDGPVGQLLKKLDRHSIRPAHIHFRINVPGDKYSELVTTLFLRGDPHLTTDAAFGVKRSLIVNVGRIEDASIAKKYDVDEQDWLIRWDFVMTTHDEVNALKKSLERKNNTL
;
A
#
# COMPACT_ATOMS: atom_id res chain seq x y z
N MET A 1 -12.92 8.28 53.52
CA MET A 1 -12.50 9.59 52.97
C MET A 1 -11.03 9.82 53.32
N SER A 2 -10.16 9.70 52.33
CA SER A 2 -8.88 10.41 52.17
C SER A 2 -8.76 10.67 50.66
N LYS A 3 -8.60 11.92 50.18
CA LYS A 3 -7.34 12.68 50.09
C LYS A 3 -6.23 11.75 49.58
N ASP A 4 -5.71 11.82 48.35
CA ASP A 4 -5.49 12.95 47.47
C ASP A 4 -5.36 12.43 46.03
N ASP A 5 -6.08 13.04 45.09
CA ASP A 5 -5.66 13.21 43.69
C ASP A 5 -6.48 14.39 43.15
N ALA A 6 -6.16 15.58 43.67
CA ALA A 6 -6.56 16.80 43.01
C ALA A 6 -5.82 16.85 41.67
N ALA A 7 -6.45 16.35 40.62
CA ALA A 7 -6.08 16.67 39.26
C ALA A 7 -6.02 18.20 39.19
N SER A 8 -4.80 18.75 39.16
CA SER A 8 -4.56 20.18 38.96
C SER A 8 -5.43 20.61 37.79
N ALA A 9 -6.43 21.45 38.05
CA ALA A 9 -7.32 21.93 37.01
C ALA A 9 -6.47 22.56 35.90
N TYR A 10 -6.52 22.00 34.69
CA TYR A 10 -5.78 22.52 33.56
C TYR A 10 -6.18 23.99 33.35
N VAL A 11 -5.21 24.89 33.49
CA VAL A 11 -5.38 26.30 33.16
C VAL A 11 -4.86 26.48 31.74
N PRO A 12 -5.72 26.80 30.77
CA PRO A 12 -5.28 27.01 29.39
C PRO A 12 -4.32 28.22 29.33
N PRO A 13 -3.31 28.17 28.44
CA PRO A 13 -2.41 29.30 28.25
C PRO A 13 -3.18 30.53 27.73
N GLN A 14 -2.80 31.73 28.17
CA GLN A 14 -3.32 32.95 27.58
C GLN A 14 -2.63 33.22 26.25
N LEU A 15 -3.40 33.28 25.17
CA LEU A 15 -2.93 33.56 23.81
C LEU A 15 -3.48 34.93 23.38
N LEU A 16 -2.66 35.97 23.43
CA LEU A 16 -2.98 37.34 22.99
C LEU A 16 -1.96 37.80 21.94
N ASP A 17 -2.32 38.77 21.11
CA ASP A 17 -1.44 39.40 20.11
C ASP A 17 -0.74 38.39 19.17
N LEU A 18 -1.55 37.55 18.51
CA LEU A 18 -1.05 36.53 17.58
C LEU A 18 -0.45 37.17 16.33
N THR A 19 0.79 36.80 16.02
CA THR A 19 1.54 37.28 14.86
C THR A 19 2.06 36.10 14.03
N ILE A 20 2.59 36.41 12.84
CA ILE A 20 3.25 35.42 11.96
C ILE A 20 4.39 34.70 12.70
N ASP A 21 5.09 35.39 13.60
CA ASP A 21 6.26 34.86 14.32
C ASP A 21 5.87 33.97 15.50
N ASN A 22 4.75 34.25 16.18
CA ASN A 22 4.39 33.55 17.43
C ASN A 22 3.29 32.48 17.27
N ILE A 23 2.54 32.47 16.15
CA ILE A 23 1.36 31.61 16.00
C ILE A 23 1.67 30.12 16.07
N THR A 24 2.82 29.67 15.55
CA THR A 24 3.24 28.26 15.63
C THR A 24 3.49 27.82 17.07
N ALA A 25 4.28 28.60 17.83
CA ALA A 25 4.58 28.29 19.22
C ALA A 25 3.30 28.28 20.08
N ASN A 26 2.41 29.25 19.86
CA ASN A 26 1.12 29.35 20.54
C ASN A 26 0.18 28.17 20.22
N THR A 27 0.12 27.74 18.96
CA THR A 27 -0.66 26.56 18.54
C THR A 27 -0.16 25.29 19.23
N LYS A 28 1.15 25.15 19.44
CA LYS A 28 1.72 24.01 20.17
C LYS A 28 1.46 24.10 21.67
N LEU A 29 1.54 25.31 22.23
CA LEU A 29 1.35 25.56 23.66
C LEU A 29 -0.06 25.18 24.15
N VAL A 30 -1.09 25.34 23.32
CA VAL A 30 -2.47 24.98 23.70
C VAL A 30 -2.66 23.46 23.86
N ASN A 31 -1.76 22.64 23.28
CA ASN A 31 -1.80 21.19 23.47
C ASN A 31 -1.40 20.84 24.91
N GLY A 32 -2.43 20.56 25.74
CA GLY A 32 -2.30 20.42 27.19
C GLY A 32 -1.36 19.32 27.67
N PRO A 33 -0.99 19.34 28.98
CA PRO A 33 -0.04 18.39 29.57
C PRO A 33 -0.58 16.96 29.65
N SER A 34 -1.91 16.76 29.63
CA SER A 34 -2.54 15.44 29.71
C SER A 34 -2.74 14.76 28.35
N ALA A 35 -2.29 15.37 27.25
CA ALA A 35 -2.37 14.75 25.93
C ALA A 35 -1.48 13.51 25.85
N ASP A 36 -1.90 12.51 25.07
CA ASP A 36 -1.06 11.36 24.77
C ASP A 36 0.30 11.83 24.22
N PRO A 37 1.45 11.39 24.79
CA PRO A 37 2.76 11.91 24.40
C PRO A 37 3.08 11.69 22.92
N ARG A 38 2.65 10.57 22.33
CA ARG A 38 2.93 10.26 20.92
C ARG A 38 2.07 11.12 20.00
N LEU A 39 0.78 11.25 20.28
CA LEU A 39 -0.12 12.10 19.52
C LEU A 39 0.33 13.57 19.59
N LYS A 40 0.70 14.05 20.78
CA LYS A 40 1.20 15.41 20.96
C LYS A 40 2.44 15.67 20.11
N PHE A 41 3.42 14.75 20.14
CA PHE A 41 4.60 14.85 19.29
C PHE A 41 4.25 14.91 17.79
N LEU A 42 3.33 14.04 17.32
CA LEU A 42 2.92 14.00 15.92
C LEU A 42 2.23 15.29 15.47
N ILE A 43 1.28 15.80 16.26
CA ILE A 43 0.56 17.04 15.95
C ILE A 43 1.47 18.26 16.01
N GLU A 44 2.37 18.33 16.99
CA GLU A 44 3.34 19.43 17.08
C GLU A 44 4.26 19.48 15.86
N LYS A 45 4.75 18.33 15.39
CA LYS A 45 5.57 18.27 14.17
C LYS A 45 4.77 18.60 12.92
N LEU A 46 3.51 18.14 12.83
CA LEU A 46 2.63 18.52 11.73
C LEU A 46 2.41 20.04 11.69
N VAL A 47 2.16 20.68 12.84
CA VAL A 47 1.99 22.13 12.95
C VAL A 47 3.26 22.87 12.54
N ASP A 48 4.44 22.41 12.98
CA ASP A 48 5.73 22.98 12.56
C ASP A 48 5.84 22.97 11.01
N HIS A 49 5.73 21.79 10.38
CA HIS A 49 5.87 21.64 8.93
C HIS A 49 4.78 22.37 8.12
N LEU A 50 3.54 22.37 8.59
CA LEU A 50 2.43 23.04 7.91
C LEU A 50 2.61 24.57 7.92
N HIS A 51 2.94 25.15 9.07
CA HIS A 51 3.16 26.60 9.16
C HIS A 51 4.40 27.03 8.40
N ASP A 52 5.47 26.23 8.40
CA ASP A 52 6.67 26.52 7.63
C ASP A 52 6.41 26.46 6.13
N TYR A 53 5.62 25.49 5.63
CA TYR A 53 5.18 25.46 4.24
C TYR A 53 4.40 26.73 3.85
N VAL A 54 3.49 27.20 4.70
CA VAL A 54 2.73 28.44 4.48
C VAL A 54 3.65 29.66 4.39
N ARG A 55 4.66 29.76 5.28
CA ARG A 55 5.63 30.86 5.25
C ARG A 55 6.55 30.80 4.03
N GLU A 56 7.05 29.61 3.71
CA GLU A 56 7.95 29.38 2.57
C GLU A 56 7.29 29.74 1.25
N THR A 57 6.04 29.32 1.07
CA THR A 57 5.29 29.55 -0.17
C THR A 57 4.61 30.92 -0.23
N GLN A 58 4.43 31.58 0.92
CA GLN A 58 3.63 32.81 1.03
C GLN A 58 2.24 32.66 0.39
N ILE A 59 1.60 31.51 0.63
CA ILE A 59 0.32 31.16 0.01
C ILE A 59 -0.72 32.28 0.20
N THR A 60 -1.39 32.63 -0.89
CA THR A 60 -2.46 33.63 -0.86
C THR A 60 -3.76 33.05 -0.29
N ASN A 61 -4.69 33.92 0.11
CA ASN A 61 -6.02 33.48 0.54
C ASN A 61 -6.75 32.69 -0.55
N GLU A 62 -6.56 33.04 -1.82
CA GLU A 62 -7.20 32.34 -2.94
C GLU A 62 -6.62 30.94 -3.12
N GLU A 63 -5.30 30.79 -3.12
CA GLU A 63 -4.63 29.49 -3.21
C GLU A 63 -4.94 28.60 -2.01
N TRP A 64 -5.00 29.18 -0.80
CA TRP A 64 -5.41 28.47 0.42
C TRP A 64 -6.84 27.92 0.29
N MET A 65 -7.79 28.73 -0.21
CA MET A 65 -9.16 28.28 -0.46
C MET A 65 -9.22 27.18 -1.54
N VAL A 66 -8.40 27.25 -2.58
CA VAL A 66 -8.29 26.16 -3.58
C VAL A 66 -7.84 24.86 -2.92
N GLY A 67 -6.83 24.90 -2.05
CA GLY A 67 -6.37 23.74 -1.28
C GLY A 67 -7.46 23.16 -0.39
N LEU A 68 -8.18 23.99 0.36
CA LEU A 68 -9.30 23.56 1.20
C LEU A 68 -10.43 22.92 0.39
N HIS A 69 -10.79 23.50 -0.76
CA HIS A 69 -11.79 22.91 -1.64
C HIS A 69 -11.33 21.56 -2.21
N CYS A 70 -10.05 21.41 -2.54
CA CYS A 70 -9.48 20.14 -2.98
C CYS A 70 -9.63 19.06 -1.89
N LEU A 71 -9.19 19.35 -0.66
CA LEU A 71 -9.29 18.43 0.47
C LEU A 71 -10.74 18.09 0.82
N THR A 72 -11.63 19.09 0.78
CA THR A 72 -13.07 18.89 1.00
C THR A 72 -13.66 17.93 -0.04
N ARG A 73 -13.32 18.12 -1.33
CA ARG A 73 -13.78 17.24 -2.41
C ARG A 73 -13.18 15.84 -2.29
N CYS A 74 -11.94 15.68 -1.81
CA CYS A 74 -11.38 14.35 -1.54
C CYS A 74 -12.27 13.61 -0.54
N GLY A 75 -12.61 14.26 0.58
CA GLY A 75 -13.49 13.67 1.60
C GLY A 75 -14.89 13.32 1.07
N GLN A 76 -15.47 14.18 0.23
CA GLN A 76 -16.79 13.95 -0.37
C GLN A 76 -16.83 12.81 -1.40
N MET A 77 -15.67 12.43 -1.96
CA MET A 77 -15.55 11.33 -2.92
C MET A 77 -15.17 9.99 -2.28
N CYS A 78 -14.82 9.99 -0.99
CA CYS A 78 -14.62 8.75 -0.27
C CYS A 78 -15.97 8.01 -0.06
N THR A 79 -15.97 6.71 -0.31
CA THR A 79 -17.05 5.76 -0.05
C THR A 79 -16.47 4.50 0.59
N ASP A 80 -17.29 3.48 0.84
CA ASP A 80 -16.82 2.19 1.38
C ASP A 80 -15.86 1.45 0.41
N ILE A 81 -15.91 1.76 -0.88
CA ILE A 81 -15.10 1.12 -1.93
C ILE A 81 -14.14 2.09 -2.63
N ARG A 82 -14.24 3.40 -2.37
CA ARG A 82 -13.35 4.43 -2.93
C ARG A 82 -12.72 5.24 -1.81
N GLN A 83 -11.39 5.33 -1.80
CA GLN A 83 -10.66 6.11 -0.80
C GLN A 83 -9.78 7.18 -1.47
N GLU A 84 -10.39 8.33 -1.82
CA GLU A 84 -9.71 9.42 -2.52
C GLU A 84 -8.57 10.04 -1.68
N PHE A 85 -8.66 10.02 -0.35
CA PHE A 85 -7.55 10.44 0.52
C PHE A 85 -6.36 9.47 0.50
N ILE A 86 -6.60 8.16 0.36
CA ILE A 86 -5.54 7.18 0.15
C ILE A 86 -4.89 7.42 -1.21
N LEU A 87 -5.70 7.64 -2.26
CA LEU A 87 -5.17 7.97 -3.59
C LEU A 87 -4.36 9.27 -3.58
N LEU A 88 -4.79 10.30 -2.84
CA LEU A 88 -4.02 11.53 -2.67
C LEU A 88 -2.67 11.25 -1.98
N SER A 89 -2.66 10.41 -0.94
CA SER A 89 -1.44 9.96 -0.27
C SER A 89 -0.51 9.20 -1.23
N ASP A 90 -1.06 8.33 -2.07
CA ASP A 90 -0.31 7.53 -3.05
C ASP A 90 0.38 8.43 -4.08
N VAL A 91 -0.36 9.34 -4.71
CA VAL A 91 0.20 10.23 -5.75
C VAL A 91 1.15 11.29 -5.21
N LEU A 92 1.16 11.52 -3.89
CA LEU A 92 2.15 12.38 -3.22
C LEU A 92 3.35 11.58 -2.68
N GLY A 93 3.38 10.25 -2.87
CA GLY A 93 4.45 9.38 -2.40
C GLY A 93 4.45 9.12 -0.89
N LEU A 94 3.43 9.61 -0.16
CA LEU A 94 3.34 9.48 1.29
C LEU A 94 3.14 8.02 1.71
N THR A 95 2.27 7.28 1.01
CA THR A 95 1.97 5.88 1.36
C THR A 95 3.22 4.99 1.27
N VAL A 96 4.02 5.14 0.21
CA VAL A 96 5.26 4.38 0.02
C VAL A 96 6.30 4.75 1.09
N LEU A 97 6.39 6.02 1.47
CA LEU A 97 7.28 6.45 2.55
C LEU A 97 6.88 5.85 3.90
N VAL A 98 5.58 5.87 4.21
CA VAL A 98 5.04 5.26 5.44
C VAL A 98 5.32 3.76 5.45
N ASP A 99 5.09 3.05 4.33
CA ASP A 99 5.41 1.63 4.21
C ASP A 99 6.91 1.35 4.45
N ALA A 100 7.80 2.08 3.78
CA ALA A 100 9.24 1.89 3.92
C ALA A 100 9.76 2.07 5.36
N LEU A 101 9.18 3.01 6.11
CA LEU A 101 9.50 3.23 7.53
C LEU A 101 8.87 2.18 8.44
N SER A 102 7.66 1.72 8.11
CA SER A 102 6.87 0.80 8.94
C SER A 102 7.28 -0.66 8.74
N ASN A 103 7.82 -0.99 7.58
CA ASN A 103 8.11 -2.36 7.17
C ASN A 103 9.55 -2.51 6.63
N PRO A 104 10.59 -2.13 7.38
CA PRO A 104 11.96 -2.31 6.92
C PRO A 104 12.25 -3.80 6.70
N LYS A 105 12.91 -4.12 5.59
CA LYS A 105 13.24 -5.48 5.20
C LYS A 105 14.76 -5.69 5.14
N PRO A 106 15.29 -6.84 5.59
CA PRO A 106 16.66 -7.22 5.31
C PRO A 106 16.84 -7.47 3.79
N PRO A 107 18.05 -7.37 3.23
CA PRO A 107 18.26 -7.45 1.79
C PRO A 107 17.75 -8.72 1.10
N ALA A 108 17.68 -9.85 1.82
CA ALA A 108 17.20 -11.12 1.29
C ALA A 108 15.66 -11.28 1.33
N ALA A 109 14.96 -10.44 2.10
CA ALA A 109 13.50 -10.54 2.23
C ALA A 109 12.79 -9.83 1.09
N THR A 110 11.58 -10.29 0.76
CA THR A 110 10.73 -9.61 -0.22
C THR A 110 10.34 -8.24 0.32
N GLU A 111 10.55 -7.21 -0.50
CA GLU A 111 10.17 -5.85 -0.16
C GLU A 111 8.65 -5.70 -0.07
N SER A 112 8.19 -4.93 0.90
CA SER A 112 6.79 -4.50 0.95
C SER A 112 6.52 -3.40 -0.08
N THR A 113 5.25 -3.22 -0.41
CA THR A 113 4.77 -2.00 -1.07
C THR A 113 3.33 -1.72 -0.61
N VAL A 114 2.72 -0.69 -1.18
CA VAL A 114 1.41 -0.19 -0.78
C VAL A 114 0.31 -1.24 -1.03
N LEU A 115 -0.66 -1.31 -0.12
CA LEU A 115 -1.87 -2.12 -0.29
C LEU A 115 -2.72 -1.61 -1.46
N GLY A 116 -2.74 -0.29 -1.65
CA GLY A 116 -3.66 0.37 -2.59
C GLY A 116 -5.11 0.39 -2.09
N PRO A 117 -6.00 1.12 -2.77
CA PRO A 117 -7.38 1.33 -2.30
C PRO A 117 -8.33 0.18 -2.65
N PHE A 118 -7.87 -0.83 -3.40
CA PHE A 118 -8.74 -1.83 -4.02
C PHE A 118 -8.79 -3.19 -3.32
N HIS A 119 -8.14 -3.34 -2.16
CA HIS A 119 -8.26 -4.56 -1.36
C HIS A 119 -9.66 -4.68 -0.73
N THR A 120 -10.21 -5.90 -0.67
CA THR A 120 -11.51 -6.18 -0.04
C THR A 120 -11.42 -7.42 0.84
N ASN A 121 -12.29 -7.51 1.86
CA ASN A 121 -12.29 -8.63 2.81
C ASN A 121 -13.21 -9.79 2.41
N ASP A 122 -13.79 -9.75 1.22
CA ASP A 122 -14.76 -10.73 0.71
C ASP A 122 -14.16 -11.69 -0.33
N ALA A 123 -12.84 -11.66 -0.54
CA ALA A 123 -12.16 -12.59 -1.44
C ALA A 123 -12.43 -14.06 -1.01
N PRO A 124 -12.80 -14.94 -1.95
CA PRO A 124 -13.08 -16.34 -1.64
C PRO A 124 -11.80 -17.14 -1.41
N ASP A 125 -11.87 -18.23 -0.64
CA ASP A 125 -10.80 -19.24 -0.62
C ASP A 125 -10.70 -19.90 -2.01
N VAL A 126 -9.46 -20.04 -2.52
CA VAL A 126 -9.16 -20.64 -3.82
C VAL A 126 -8.17 -21.78 -3.63
N ALA A 127 -8.50 -22.96 -4.17
CA ALA A 127 -7.60 -24.10 -4.10
C ALA A 127 -6.39 -23.91 -5.03
N ASN A 128 -5.27 -24.55 -4.70
CA ASN A 128 -4.11 -24.53 -5.58
C ASN A 128 -4.46 -25.12 -6.95
N GLY A 129 -4.20 -24.37 -8.01
CA GLY A 129 -4.52 -24.70 -9.40
C GLY A 129 -5.84 -24.14 -9.92
N ASP A 130 -6.71 -23.65 -9.03
CA ASP A 130 -7.95 -22.99 -9.45
C ASP A 130 -7.69 -21.56 -9.94
N SER A 131 -8.70 -20.99 -10.59
CA SER A 131 -8.65 -19.63 -11.15
C SER A 131 -9.21 -18.61 -10.16
N ILE A 132 -8.49 -17.50 -9.95
CA ILE A 132 -9.04 -16.30 -9.27
C ILE A 132 -9.86 -15.43 -10.24
N ALA A 133 -9.80 -15.72 -11.54
CA ALA A 133 -10.41 -14.95 -12.61
C ALA A 133 -11.58 -15.70 -13.28
N SER A 134 -12.69 -15.00 -13.50
CA SER A 134 -13.80 -15.50 -14.31
C SER A 134 -13.39 -15.64 -15.80
N PRO A 135 -14.02 -16.57 -16.56
CA PRO A 135 -13.71 -16.77 -17.97
C PRO A 135 -13.87 -15.49 -18.81
N GLY A 136 -12.97 -15.29 -19.77
CA GLY A 136 -13.06 -14.17 -20.73
C GLY A 136 -12.58 -12.82 -20.20
N LYS A 137 -12.02 -12.77 -18.99
CA LYS A 137 -11.52 -11.53 -18.36
C LYS A 137 -10.15 -11.06 -18.86
N GLY A 138 -9.47 -11.80 -19.73
CA GLY A 138 -8.15 -11.41 -20.25
C GLY A 138 -7.37 -12.60 -20.82
N GLU A 139 -6.11 -12.35 -21.21
CA GLU A 139 -5.18 -13.41 -21.61
C GLU A 139 -4.87 -14.30 -20.39
N ARG A 140 -4.99 -15.62 -20.49
CA ARG A 140 -4.73 -16.51 -19.35
C ARG A 140 -3.28 -16.45 -18.89
N CYS A 141 -3.09 -16.51 -17.58
CA CYS A 141 -1.79 -16.53 -16.93
C CYS A 141 -1.78 -17.56 -15.79
N LEU A 142 -0.67 -18.27 -15.65
CA LEU A 142 -0.37 -19.15 -14.53
C LEU A 142 0.67 -18.47 -13.63
N VAL A 143 0.38 -18.37 -12.34
CA VAL A 143 1.35 -17.96 -11.32
C VAL A 143 1.77 -19.20 -10.53
N ILE A 144 3.08 -19.45 -10.46
CA ILE A 144 3.67 -20.49 -9.60
C ILE A 144 4.62 -19.81 -8.63
N ALA A 145 4.37 -19.95 -7.34
CA ALA A 145 5.17 -19.27 -6.35
C ALA A 145 5.46 -20.10 -5.10
N THR A 146 6.46 -19.66 -4.34
CA THR A 146 6.78 -20.22 -3.02
C THR A 146 6.80 -19.14 -1.94
N VAL A 147 6.63 -19.56 -0.68
CA VAL A 147 6.79 -18.73 0.50
C VAL A 147 7.80 -19.40 1.42
N ASN A 148 8.94 -18.74 1.61
CA ASN A 148 10.04 -19.20 2.47
C ASN A 148 10.35 -18.15 3.55
N ASP A 149 11.04 -18.54 4.61
CA ASP A 149 11.63 -17.60 5.56
C ASP A 149 13.04 -17.13 5.13
N THR A 150 13.64 -16.25 5.91
CA THR A 150 14.99 -15.71 5.69
C THR A 150 16.12 -16.76 5.82
N ASP A 151 15.82 -17.95 6.36
CA ASP A 151 16.73 -19.11 6.39
C ASP A 151 16.47 -20.08 5.21
N GLU A 152 15.71 -19.66 4.19
CA GLU A 152 15.30 -20.47 3.04
C GLU A 152 14.41 -21.68 3.40
N LYS A 153 13.76 -21.67 4.58
CA LYS A 153 12.85 -22.76 4.97
C LYS A 153 11.45 -22.50 4.41
N PRO A 154 10.80 -23.51 3.80
CA PRO A 154 9.44 -23.36 3.32
C PRO A 154 8.45 -23.13 4.46
N ILE A 155 7.48 -22.24 4.22
CA ILE A 155 6.43 -21.90 5.18
C ILE A 155 5.12 -22.57 4.73
N GLU A 156 4.72 -23.62 5.45
CA GLU A 156 3.41 -24.26 5.29
C GLU A 156 2.29 -23.41 5.90
N GLY A 157 1.13 -23.39 5.25
CA GLY A 157 -0.09 -22.80 5.82
C GLY A 157 -0.14 -21.27 5.77
N ALA A 158 0.77 -20.61 5.05
CA ALA A 158 0.65 -19.19 4.77
C ALA A 158 -0.64 -18.93 3.98
N LYS A 159 -1.39 -17.91 4.37
CA LYS A 159 -2.56 -17.39 3.67
C LYS A 159 -2.12 -16.30 2.69
N ILE A 160 -2.37 -16.52 1.40
CA ILE A 160 -1.97 -15.62 0.32
C ILE A 160 -3.23 -15.02 -0.29
N ASP A 161 -3.54 -13.79 0.11
CA ASP A 161 -4.61 -12.99 -0.50
C ASP A 161 -4.06 -12.28 -1.74
N VAL A 162 -4.65 -12.55 -2.89
CA VAL A 162 -4.24 -12.09 -4.21
C VAL A 162 -5.37 -11.31 -4.86
N TRP A 163 -5.05 -10.16 -5.46
CA TRP A 163 -5.99 -9.42 -6.30
C TRP A 163 -5.28 -8.67 -7.43
N GLU A 164 -5.97 -8.50 -8.54
CA GLU A 164 -5.49 -7.78 -9.72
C GLU A 164 -6.65 -7.18 -10.53
N THR A 165 -6.34 -6.40 -11.55
CA THR A 165 -7.32 -5.94 -12.54
C THR A 165 -7.62 -7.05 -13.54
N ASP A 166 -8.77 -6.96 -14.20
CA ASP A 166 -8.98 -7.72 -15.44
C ASP A 166 -8.11 -7.20 -16.60
N GLY A 167 -8.21 -7.84 -17.76
CA GLY A 167 -7.48 -7.49 -18.98
C GLY A 167 -7.90 -6.16 -19.62
N HIS A 168 -8.91 -5.48 -19.08
CA HIS A 168 -9.26 -4.11 -19.43
C HIS A 168 -8.70 -3.08 -18.43
N GLY A 169 -8.02 -3.52 -17.38
CA GLY A 169 -7.43 -2.65 -16.37
C GLY A 169 -8.41 -2.18 -15.31
N HIS A 170 -9.48 -2.95 -15.04
CA HIS A 170 -10.45 -2.64 -14.00
C HIS A 170 -10.47 -3.69 -12.89
N TYR A 171 -10.52 -3.25 -11.64
CA TYR A 171 -10.89 -4.11 -10.52
C TYR A 171 -12.40 -4.37 -10.53
N ASP A 172 -12.80 -5.52 -10.01
CA ASP A 172 -14.22 -5.92 -9.89
C ASP A 172 -15.10 -4.88 -9.18
N ILE A 173 -14.57 -4.19 -8.16
CA ILE A 173 -15.27 -3.13 -7.40
C ILE A 173 -15.44 -1.81 -8.15
N GLU A 174 -14.81 -1.65 -9.31
CA GLU A 174 -15.01 -0.48 -10.16
C GLU A 174 -16.21 -0.65 -11.11
N TYR A 175 -16.76 -1.86 -11.22
CA TYR A 175 -17.96 -2.11 -12.00
C TYR A 175 -19.23 -1.87 -11.16
N ASP A 176 -20.18 -1.12 -11.71
CA ASP A 176 -21.47 -0.82 -11.07
C ASP A 176 -22.24 -2.10 -10.67
N GLU A 177 -22.16 -3.14 -11.50
CA GLU A 177 -22.82 -4.43 -11.29
C GLU A 177 -21.85 -5.51 -10.77
N ARG A 178 -21.26 -5.27 -9.59
CA ARG A 178 -20.47 -6.29 -8.89
C ARG A 178 -21.36 -7.35 -8.23
N HIS A 179 -21.57 -8.48 -8.92
CA HIS A 179 -22.36 -9.61 -8.39
C HIS A 179 -21.62 -10.47 -7.36
N ARG A 180 -20.31 -10.64 -7.56
CA ARG A 180 -19.43 -11.44 -6.70
C ARG A 180 -18.00 -10.91 -6.80
N PRO A 181 -17.12 -11.21 -5.82
CA PRO A 181 -15.69 -10.99 -5.98
C PRO A 181 -15.17 -11.70 -7.23
N ASP A 182 -14.35 -11.01 -8.01
CA ASP A 182 -13.69 -11.54 -9.22
C ASP A 182 -12.28 -10.96 -9.30
N MET A 183 -11.35 -11.68 -9.95
CA MET A 183 -9.92 -11.32 -9.98
C MET A 183 -9.28 -11.28 -8.58
N ARG A 184 -9.82 -12.06 -7.64
CA ARG A 184 -9.43 -12.09 -6.21
C ARG A 184 -9.49 -13.51 -5.67
N GLY A 185 -8.59 -13.85 -4.74
CA GLY A 185 -8.68 -15.12 -4.03
C GLY A 185 -7.67 -15.27 -2.90
N ILE A 186 -8.01 -16.11 -1.94
CA ILE A 186 -7.15 -16.46 -0.80
C ILE A 186 -6.66 -17.90 -0.97
N LEU A 187 -5.37 -18.08 -1.22
CA LEU A 187 -4.72 -19.38 -1.32
C LEU A 187 -4.04 -19.77 -0.01
N THR A 188 -3.65 -21.04 0.11
CA THR A 188 -2.86 -21.54 1.23
C THR A 188 -1.62 -22.28 0.71
N SER A 189 -0.43 -21.93 1.23
CA SER A 189 0.82 -22.62 0.86
C SER A 189 0.85 -24.06 1.41
N ASN A 190 1.43 -24.97 0.63
CA ASN A 190 1.57 -26.38 1.02
C ASN A 190 2.80 -26.60 1.92
N LYS A 191 3.07 -27.85 2.30
CA LYS A 191 4.24 -28.27 3.11
C LYS A 191 5.62 -27.90 2.55
N HIS A 192 5.69 -27.55 1.27
CA HIS A 192 6.89 -27.08 0.57
C HIS A 192 6.88 -25.56 0.36
N GLY A 193 5.97 -24.84 1.00
CA GLY A 193 5.79 -23.40 0.81
C GLY A 193 5.17 -23.03 -0.54
N GLU A 194 4.83 -24.00 -1.38
CA GLU A 194 4.37 -23.74 -2.74
C GLU A 194 2.88 -23.36 -2.75
N PHE A 195 2.54 -22.44 -3.65
CA PHE A 195 1.17 -22.16 -4.06
C PHE A 195 1.14 -21.79 -5.54
N TYR A 196 0.01 -22.02 -6.20
CA TYR A 196 -0.16 -21.68 -7.60
C TYR A 196 -1.63 -21.50 -7.95
N PHE A 197 -1.90 -20.61 -8.90
CA PHE A 197 -3.25 -20.26 -9.31
C PHE A 197 -3.27 -19.79 -10.76
N LYS A 198 -4.43 -19.93 -11.39
CA LYS A 198 -4.72 -19.38 -12.72
C LYS A 198 -5.31 -17.98 -12.54
N CYS A 199 -4.94 -17.07 -13.43
CA CYS A 199 -5.45 -15.72 -13.46
C CYS A 199 -5.41 -15.18 -14.90
N VAL A 200 -5.44 -13.86 -15.06
CA VAL A 200 -5.16 -13.22 -16.35
C VAL A 200 -3.83 -12.51 -16.30
N ARG A 201 -3.25 -12.22 -17.45
CA ARG A 201 -2.03 -11.43 -17.51
C ARG A 201 -2.36 -9.99 -17.08
N PRO A 202 -1.63 -9.44 -16.08
CA PRO A 202 -1.82 -8.06 -15.68
C PRO A 202 -1.58 -7.09 -16.82
N VAL A 203 -2.35 -6.00 -16.82
CA VAL A 203 -2.20 -4.88 -17.75
C VAL A 203 -2.00 -3.58 -16.98
N SER A 204 -1.34 -2.61 -17.61
CA SER A 204 -1.29 -1.24 -17.09
C SER A 204 -2.69 -0.65 -17.02
N TYR A 205 -2.97 0.13 -15.98
CA TYR A 205 -4.26 0.81 -15.82
C TYR A 205 -4.08 2.21 -15.24
N SER A 206 -5.10 3.05 -15.41
CA SER A 206 -5.12 4.38 -14.81
C SER A 206 -5.73 4.33 -13.42
N VAL A 207 -5.09 4.96 -12.42
CA VAL A 207 -5.81 5.30 -11.17
C VAL A 207 -7.06 6.15 -11.47
N PRO A 208 -8.06 6.22 -10.57
CA PRO A 208 -9.24 7.06 -10.77
C PRO A 208 -8.86 8.52 -11.08
N THR A 209 -9.42 9.07 -12.16
CA THR A 209 -9.10 10.44 -12.64
C THR A 209 -10.29 11.40 -12.68
N ASP A 210 -11.48 10.92 -12.35
CA ASP A 210 -12.72 11.68 -12.27
C ASP A 210 -12.78 12.59 -11.01
N GLY A 211 -11.90 12.36 -10.03
CA GLY A 211 -11.83 13.07 -8.77
C GLY A 211 -10.82 14.22 -8.68
N PRO A 212 -10.72 14.89 -7.51
CA PRO A 212 -9.75 15.95 -7.27
C PRO A 212 -8.30 15.47 -7.47
N VAL A 213 -7.98 14.20 -7.19
CA VAL A 213 -6.62 13.69 -7.42
C VAL A 213 -6.30 13.63 -8.91
N GLY A 214 -7.22 13.16 -9.74
CA GLY A 214 -7.07 13.21 -11.20
C GLY A 214 -6.88 14.62 -11.74
N GLN A 215 -7.64 15.58 -11.20
CA GLN A 215 -7.50 17.00 -11.55
C GLN A 215 -6.14 17.55 -11.14
N LEU A 216 -5.63 17.17 -9.97
CA LEU A 216 -4.30 17.54 -9.48
C LEU A 216 -3.20 16.97 -10.40
N LEU A 217 -3.25 15.67 -10.71
CA LEU A 217 -2.29 15.04 -11.62
C LEU A 217 -2.25 15.77 -12.98
N LYS A 218 -3.41 16.06 -13.55
CA LYS A 218 -3.52 16.81 -14.81
C LYS A 218 -2.92 18.21 -14.70
N LYS A 219 -3.17 18.93 -13.60
CA LYS A 219 -2.58 20.27 -13.36
C LYS A 219 -1.07 20.24 -13.17
N LEU A 220 -0.52 19.11 -12.71
CA LEU A 220 0.91 18.88 -12.53
C LEU A 220 1.58 18.25 -13.76
N ASP A 221 0.87 18.12 -14.90
CA ASP A 221 1.36 17.45 -16.11
C ASP A 221 1.85 16.01 -15.85
N ARG A 222 1.12 15.28 -14.99
CA ARG A 222 1.41 13.89 -14.64
C ARG A 222 0.38 12.95 -15.25
N HIS A 223 0.86 11.82 -15.76
CA HIS A 223 -0.03 10.70 -16.12
C HIS A 223 -0.54 9.98 -14.87
N SER A 224 -1.65 9.25 -15.02
CA SER A 224 -2.32 8.48 -13.97
C SER A 224 -2.06 6.97 -14.06
N ILE A 225 -1.22 6.54 -14.98
CA ILE A 225 -0.99 5.12 -15.27
C ILE A 225 -0.10 4.45 -14.21
N ARG A 226 -0.53 3.28 -13.75
CA ARG A 226 0.27 2.31 -12.99
C ARG A 226 0.71 1.17 -13.91
N PRO A 227 1.96 0.70 -13.82
CA PRO A 227 2.44 -0.44 -14.62
C PRO A 227 1.68 -1.72 -14.29
N ALA A 228 1.64 -2.68 -15.22
CA ALA A 228 0.99 -3.97 -15.03
C ALA A 228 1.49 -4.72 -13.78
N HIS A 229 0.58 -5.14 -12.89
CA HIS A 229 0.94 -5.77 -11.62
C HIS A 229 -0.13 -6.68 -10.99
N ILE A 230 0.33 -7.55 -10.07
CA ILE A 230 -0.51 -8.39 -9.20
C ILE A 230 -0.19 -8.05 -7.74
N HIS A 231 -1.21 -7.86 -6.91
CA HIS A 231 -1.02 -7.62 -5.49
C HIS A 231 -1.03 -8.91 -4.67
N PHE A 232 -0.30 -8.87 -3.56
CA PHE A 232 -0.22 -9.96 -2.60
C PHE A 232 -0.28 -9.40 -1.18
N ARG A 233 -1.10 -10.03 -0.34
CA ARG A 233 -1.05 -9.90 1.11
C ARG A 233 -0.85 -11.30 1.70
N ILE A 234 0.31 -11.52 2.29
CA ILE A 234 0.73 -12.82 2.83
C ILE A 234 0.75 -12.73 4.35
N ASN A 235 -0.08 -13.57 4.98
CA ASN A 235 -0.15 -13.71 6.43
C ASN A 235 0.09 -15.17 6.80
N VAL A 236 0.89 -15.43 7.83
CA VAL A 236 1.14 -16.78 8.34
C VAL A 236 0.44 -16.91 9.69
N PRO A 237 -0.48 -17.87 9.88
CA PRO A 237 -1.13 -18.08 11.17
C PRO A 237 -0.10 -18.24 12.31
N GLY A 238 -0.32 -17.50 13.39
CA GLY A 238 0.61 -17.45 14.54
C GLY A 238 1.22 -16.05 14.71
N ASP A 239 2.29 -15.97 15.52
CA ASP A 239 2.95 -14.73 15.93
C ASP A 239 4.43 -14.68 15.55
N LYS A 240 4.91 -15.59 14.69
CA LYS A 240 6.31 -15.63 14.28
C LYS A 240 6.60 -14.62 13.16
N TYR A 241 5.81 -14.65 12.09
CA TYR A 241 6.09 -13.92 10.86
C TYR A 241 5.34 -12.59 10.79
N SER A 242 6.03 -11.57 10.31
CA SER A 242 5.41 -10.29 9.98
C SER A 242 4.66 -10.41 8.67
N GLU A 243 3.43 -9.89 8.64
CA GLU A 243 2.65 -9.75 7.42
C GLU A 243 3.46 -9.07 6.30
N LEU A 244 3.28 -9.55 5.07
CA LEU A 244 3.85 -8.97 3.86
C LEU A 244 2.72 -8.50 2.95
N VAL A 245 2.61 -7.18 2.78
CA VAL A 245 1.85 -6.57 1.69
C VAL A 245 2.84 -6.19 0.60
N THR A 246 2.65 -6.69 -0.62
CA THR A 246 3.55 -6.42 -1.73
C THR A 246 2.82 -6.51 -3.08
N THR A 247 3.58 -6.32 -4.15
CA THR A 247 3.08 -6.28 -5.53
C THR A 247 4.19 -6.76 -6.45
N LEU A 248 3.85 -7.58 -7.45
CA LEU A 248 4.77 -8.00 -8.49
C LEU A 248 4.46 -7.24 -9.78
N PHE A 249 5.47 -6.58 -10.35
CA PHE A 249 5.35 -5.78 -11.57
C PHE A 249 5.93 -6.52 -12.77
N LEU A 250 5.27 -6.45 -13.91
CA LEU A 250 5.71 -7.17 -15.11
C LEU A 250 6.90 -6.47 -15.77
N ARG A 251 8.00 -7.20 -15.97
CA ARG A 251 9.15 -6.73 -16.72
C ARG A 251 8.75 -6.35 -18.15
N GLY A 252 9.23 -5.19 -18.59
CA GLY A 252 8.98 -4.68 -19.94
C GLY A 252 7.76 -3.77 -20.04
N ASP A 253 7.01 -3.57 -18.96
CA ASP A 253 5.95 -2.56 -18.93
C ASP A 253 6.56 -1.14 -19.07
N PRO A 254 6.01 -0.28 -19.95
CA PRO A 254 6.58 1.04 -20.23
C PRO A 254 6.49 2.03 -19.05
N HIS A 255 5.66 1.75 -18.05
CA HIS A 255 5.41 2.62 -16.90
C HIS A 255 6.18 2.21 -15.64
N LEU A 256 7.08 1.22 -15.71
CA LEU A 256 7.89 0.77 -14.55
C LEU A 256 8.70 1.90 -13.91
N THR A 257 9.17 2.87 -14.70
CA THR A 257 9.96 4.00 -14.20
C THR A 257 9.15 5.25 -13.95
N THR A 258 7.83 5.21 -14.17
CA THR A 258 6.95 6.38 -14.06
C THR A 258 5.63 6.09 -13.34
N ASP A 259 5.53 5.00 -12.56
CA ASP A 259 4.33 4.65 -11.78
C ASP A 259 3.73 5.85 -11.05
N ALA A 260 2.45 6.15 -11.32
CA ALA A 260 1.74 7.28 -10.74
C ALA A 260 1.66 7.23 -9.20
N ALA A 261 1.77 6.04 -8.60
CA ALA A 261 1.74 5.82 -7.16
C ALA A 261 3.11 5.51 -6.52
N PHE A 262 4.21 5.58 -7.31
CA PHE A 262 5.58 5.33 -6.83
C PHE A 262 5.82 3.94 -6.20
N GLY A 263 5.00 2.93 -6.52
CA GLY A 263 5.04 1.62 -5.87
C GLY A 263 6.12 0.67 -6.38
N VAL A 264 6.74 0.96 -7.53
CA VAL A 264 7.70 0.07 -8.19
C VAL A 264 9.03 0.04 -7.44
N LYS A 265 9.46 -1.19 -7.11
CA LYS A 265 10.81 -1.49 -6.60
C LYS A 265 11.46 -2.49 -7.54
N ARG A 266 12.77 -2.33 -7.80
CA ARG A 266 13.49 -3.17 -8.77
C ARG A 266 13.42 -4.65 -8.43
N SER A 267 13.48 -4.99 -7.15
CA SER A 267 13.37 -6.36 -6.63
C SER A 267 12.01 -6.99 -6.91
N LEU A 268 10.96 -6.18 -7.10
CA LEU A 268 9.58 -6.65 -7.33
C LEU A 268 9.22 -6.74 -8.83
N ILE A 269 10.18 -6.51 -9.73
CA ILE A 269 9.98 -6.64 -11.17
C ILE A 269 10.23 -8.08 -11.60
N VAL A 270 9.17 -8.77 -12.01
CA VAL A 270 9.16 -10.20 -12.35
C VAL A 270 9.20 -10.42 -13.85
N ASN A 271 9.83 -11.54 -14.25
CA ASN A 271 9.75 -11.99 -15.63
C ASN A 271 8.38 -12.59 -15.90
N VAL A 272 7.85 -12.31 -17.09
CA VAL A 272 6.64 -12.93 -17.62
C VAL A 272 7.00 -13.53 -18.97
N GLY A 273 6.61 -14.79 -19.17
CA GLY A 273 6.93 -15.55 -20.40
C GLY A 273 5.76 -16.44 -20.82
N ARG A 274 5.87 -17.06 -21.99
CA ARG A 274 4.87 -18.04 -22.47
C ARG A 274 5.25 -19.43 -21.97
N ILE A 275 4.25 -20.28 -21.73
CA ILE A 275 4.47 -21.70 -21.42
C ILE A 275 4.86 -22.42 -22.71
N GLU A 276 6.13 -22.81 -22.81
CA GLU A 276 6.67 -23.56 -23.94
C GLU A 276 6.86 -25.06 -23.63
N ASP A 277 6.90 -25.42 -22.35
CA ASP A 277 7.08 -26.81 -21.90
C ASP A 277 5.72 -27.48 -21.68
N ALA A 278 5.38 -28.41 -22.57
CA ALA A 278 4.16 -29.21 -22.50
C ALA A 278 3.98 -29.97 -21.16
N SER A 279 5.06 -30.29 -20.46
CA SER A 279 5.00 -30.92 -19.14
C SER A 279 4.50 -29.96 -18.05
N ILE A 280 4.83 -28.67 -18.15
CA ILE A 280 4.29 -27.62 -17.28
C ILE A 280 2.81 -27.44 -17.58
N ALA A 281 2.46 -27.27 -18.86
CA ALA A 281 1.07 -27.12 -19.30
C ALA A 281 0.19 -28.26 -18.74
N LYS A 282 0.63 -29.50 -18.95
CA LYS A 282 -0.06 -30.69 -18.43
C LYS A 282 -0.10 -30.76 -16.90
N LYS A 283 0.99 -30.40 -16.20
CA LYS A 283 1.06 -30.48 -14.73
C LYS A 283 0.07 -29.53 -14.06
N TYR A 284 -0.08 -28.32 -14.61
CA TYR A 284 -0.88 -27.25 -14.02
C TYR A 284 -2.25 -27.07 -14.68
N ASP A 285 -2.61 -27.95 -15.62
CA ASP A 285 -3.89 -27.91 -16.35
C ASP A 285 -4.13 -26.55 -17.03
N VAL A 286 -3.13 -26.12 -17.78
CA VAL A 286 -3.14 -24.90 -18.60
C VAL A 286 -2.66 -25.24 -20.01
N ASP A 287 -2.85 -24.34 -20.97
CA ASP A 287 -2.40 -24.60 -22.33
C ASP A 287 -0.96 -24.10 -22.55
N GLU A 288 -0.30 -24.70 -23.53
CA GLU A 288 0.89 -24.07 -24.13
C GLU A 288 0.53 -22.67 -24.63
N GLN A 289 1.49 -21.75 -24.56
CA GLN A 289 1.32 -20.33 -24.85
C GLN A 289 0.44 -19.54 -23.88
N ASP A 290 -0.09 -20.12 -22.80
CA ASP A 290 -0.55 -19.29 -21.68
C ASP A 290 0.63 -18.54 -21.07
N TRP A 291 0.37 -17.40 -20.42
CA TRP A 291 1.41 -16.65 -19.74
C TRP A 291 1.84 -17.35 -18.45
N LEU A 292 3.09 -17.16 -18.04
CA LEU A 292 3.70 -17.76 -16.87
C LEU A 292 4.49 -16.73 -16.08
N ILE A 293 4.21 -16.67 -14.78
CA ILE A 293 4.97 -15.93 -13.77
C ILE A 293 5.48 -16.92 -12.73
N ARG A 294 6.76 -16.81 -12.37
CA ARG A 294 7.38 -17.56 -11.28
C ARG A 294 7.98 -16.61 -10.26
N TRP A 295 7.77 -16.88 -8.97
CA TRP A 295 8.25 -16.01 -7.91
C TRP A 295 8.46 -16.71 -6.57
N ASP A 296 9.49 -16.31 -5.83
CA ASP A 296 9.76 -16.81 -4.48
C ASP A 296 9.64 -15.66 -3.47
N PHE A 297 8.64 -15.75 -2.59
CA PHE A 297 8.46 -14.81 -1.49
C PHE A 297 9.32 -15.22 -0.30
N VAL A 298 9.98 -14.23 0.30
CA VAL A 298 10.81 -14.39 1.49
C VAL A 298 10.23 -13.54 2.61
N MET A 299 9.68 -14.21 3.62
CA MET A 299 9.01 -13.61 4.78
C MET A 299 10.00 -13.32 5.90
N THR A 300 9.79 -12.19 6.57
CA THR A 300 10.52 -11.81 7.79
C THR A 300 9.73 -12.19 9.04
N THR A 301 10.43 -12.53 10.11
CA THR A 301 9.87 -12.58 11.46
C THR A 301 9.56 -11.18 12.02
N HIS A 302 8.70 -11.09 13.03
CA HIS A 302 8.49 -9.83 13.75
C HIS A 302 9.78 -9.33 14.43
N ASP A 303 10.62 -10.24 14.92
CA ASP A 303 11.87 -9.89 15.59
C ASP A 303 12.88 -9.24 14.64
N GLU A 304 13.02 -9.76 13.42
CA GLU A 304 13.88 -9.16 12.40
C GLU A 304 13.44 -7.74 12.03
N VAL A 305 12.14 -7.53 11.82
CA VAL A 305 11.59 -6.21 11.52
C VAL A 305 11.83 -5.25 12.69
N ASN A 306 11.57 -5.68 13.92
CA ASN A 306 11.76 -4.86 15.11
C ASN A 306 13.24 -4.52 15.37
N ALA A 307 14.15 -5.45 15.08
CA ALA A 307 15.59 -5.21 15.17
C ALA A 307 16.05 -4.16 14.15
N LEU A 308 15.55 -4.23 12.92
CA LEU A 308 15.83 -3.24 11.88
C LEU A 308 15.30 -1.85 12.24
N LYS A 309 14.07 -1.75 12.73
CA LYS A 309 13.50 -0.47 13.21
C LYS A 309 14.38 0.19 14.26
N LYS A 310 14.78 -0.57 15.29
CA LYS A 310 15.69 -0.07 16.35
C LYS A 310 17.05 0.37 15.80
N SER A 311 17.58 -0.31 14.79
CA SER A 311 18.85 0.06 14.15
C SER A 311 18.74 1.38 13.37
N LEU A 312 17.64 1.57 12.64
CA LEU A 312 17.37 2.79 11.88
C LEU A 312 17.12 4.00 12.80
N GLU A 313 16.37 3.83 13.88
CA GLU A 313 16.15 4.87 14.89
C GLU A 313 17.46 5.37 15.50
N ARG A 314 18.39 4.46 15.83
CA ARG A 314 19.71 4.84 16.36
C ARG A 314 20.52 5.67 15.36
N LYS A 315 20.52 5.29 14.07
CA LYS A 315 21.23 6.03 13.03
C LYS A 315 20.69 7.45 12.87
N ASN A 316 19.37 7.62 12.90
CA ASN A 316 18.73 8.92 12.75
C ASN A 316 18.94 9.84 13.96
N ASN A 317 19.16 9.29 15.15
CA ASN A 317 19.46 10.06 16.36
C ASN A 317 20.95 10.43 16.51
N THR A 318 21.80 10.04 15.56
CA THR A 318 23.25 10.34 15.57
C THR A 318 23.65 11.34 14.49
N LEU A 319 22.69 11.84 13.71
CA LEU A 319 22.81 12.89 12.70
C LEU A 319 22.11 14.17 13.19
#